data_AF-A0A8S3PYK8-F1
#
_entry.id   AF-A0A8S3PYK8-F1
#
_cell.length_a   1.000
_cell.length_b   1.000
_cell.length_c   1.000
_cell.angle_alpha   90.00
_cell.angle_beta   90.00
_cell.angle_gamma   90.00
#
_symmetry.space_group_name_H-M   'P 1'
#
loop_
_entity.id
_entity.type
_entity.pdbx_description
1 polymer ?
#
loop_
_entity_poly.entity_id
_entity_poly.type
_entity_poly.pdbx_seq_one_letter_code
_entity_poly.pdbx_strand_id
1 'polypeptide(L)'
;MCKDPPLLREKRIIDINEDLLTCNISMKNGCPPECNCLEQPSRSRVVVNCSSTRKHKMPSVCPQHDDLDVNFSHNFISVFEYRTYLNRTFSIDLSNNRIASVDPFVYGIMKLRNINLQHNKIVQIHKNVLFMKNDHTISYGRISIKCSCEMKWIEVWLENQHRRRGVNNSIKCHIRGRDIDAISISEICSAEKPSSAVKYALLSLIIAIYISLLLCLKMKYELCLLLRNFKSLYLNRNNNNDSQQTKFDV
;
A
#
# COMPACT_ATOMS: atom_id res chain seq x y z
N MET A 1 -11.18 -6.56 -55.40
CA MET A 1 -11.42 -5.40 -54.51
C MET A 1 -12.40 -5.83 -53.43
N CYS A 2 -12.36 -5.21 -52.26
CA CYS A 2 -13.25 -5.53 -51.15
C CYS A 2 -14.71 -5.14 -51.49
N LYS A 3 -15.65 -6.01 -51.14
CA LYS A 3 -17.09 -5.79 -51.36
C LYS A 3 -17.74 -5.10 -50.16
N ASP A 4 -17.40 -5.59 -48.98
CA ASP A 4 -17.86 -5.14 -47.68
C ASP A 4 -16.70 -5.24 -46.67
N PRO A 5 -16.75 -4.56 -45.50
CA PRO A 5 -17.75 -3.58 -45.07
C PRO A 5 -17.70 -2.26 -45.87
N PRO A 6 -18.70 -1.36 -45.76
CA PRO A 6 -18.75 -0.10 -46.51
C PRO A 6 -17.47 0.75 -46.40
N LEU A 7 -16.80 0.76 -45.24
CA LEU A 7 -15.54 1.49 -45.03
C LEU A 7 -14.38 1.01 -45.92
N LEU A 8 -14.43 -0.24 -46.37
CA LEU A 8 -13.39 -0.88 -47.17
C LEU A 8 -13.84 -1.16 -48.60
N ARG A 9 -15.06 -0.81 -48.97
CA ARG A 9 -15.62 -1.08 -50.30
C ARG A 9 -14.70 -0.50 -51.39
N GLU A 10 -14.48 -1.28 -52.43
CA GLU A 10 -13.63 -0.96 -53.59
C GLU A 10 -12.14 -0.76 -53.30
N LYS A 11 -11.69 -0.85 -52.04
CA LYS A 11 -10.26 -0.85 -51.74
C LYS A 11 -9.62 -2.18 -52.17
N ARG A 12 -8.36 -2.13 -52.59
CA ARG A 12 -7.56 -3.34 -52.87
C ARG A 12 -7.03 -3.89 -51.55
N ILE A 13 -6.96 -5.21 -51.43
CA ILE A 13 -6.51 -5.87 -50.21
C ILE A 13 -5.08 -5.45 -49.79
N ILE A 14 -4.20 -5.21 -50.77
CA ILE A 14 -2.82 -4.77 -50.55
C ILE A 14 -2.68 -3.34 -50.01
N ASP A 15 -3.73 -2.51 -50.13
CA ASP A 15 -3.73 -1.11 -49.69
C ASP A 15 -4.40 -0.95 -48.31
N ILE A 16 -4.87 -2.04 -47.70
CA ILE A 16 -5.63 -2.03 -46.45
C ILE A 16 -4.70 -2.39 -45.30
N ASN A 17 -4.74 -1.57 -44.24
CA ASN A 17 -4.11 -1.93 -42.97
C ASN A 17 -4.80 -3.18 -42.40
N GLU A 18 -4.02 -4.22 -42.11
CA GLU A 18 -4.52 -5.50 -41.58
C GLU A 18 -5.33 -5.34 -40.29
N ASP A 19 -5.06 -4.31 -39.49
CA ASP A 19 -5.81 -4.02 -38.27
C ASP A 19 -7.28 -3.64 -38.53
N LEU A 20 -7.64 -3.24 -39.76
CA LEU A 20 -9.02 -2.97 -40.17
C LEU A 20 -9.79 -4.25 -40.55
N LEU A 21 -9.10 -5.37 -40.75
CA LEU A 21 -9.69 -6.65 -41.12
C LEU A 21 -10.17 -7.39 -39.86
N THR A 22 -11.32 -6.97 -39.32
CA THR A 22 -11.88 -7.51 -38.06
C THR A 22 -13.20 -8.25 -38.26
N CYS A 23 -13.50 -9.20 -37.37
CA CYS A 23 -14.76 -9.94 -37.33
C CYS A 23 -15.62 -9.51 -36.14
N ASN A 24 -16.89 -9.14 -36.37
CA ASN A 24 -17.82 -8.85 -35.29
C ASN A 24 -18.35 -10.15 -34.66
N ILE A 25 -18.01 -10.38 -33.40
CA ILE A 25 -18.41 -11.55 -32.63
C ILE A 25 -19.34 -11.19 -31.47
N SER A 26 -19.95 -10.00 -31.46
CA SER A 26 -20.75 -9.50 -30.34
C SER A 26 -21.96 -10.37 -29.99
N MET A 27 -22.53 -11.07 -30.98
CA MET A 27 -23.70 -11.95 -30.77
C MET A 27 -23.30 -13.41 -30.44
N LYS A 28 -22.00 -13.70 -30.36
CA LYS A 28 -21.47 -15.06 -30.16
C LYS A 28 -20.38 -15.03 -29.08
N ASN A 29 -19.99 -16.19 -28.57
CA ASN A 29 -18.79 -16.38 -27.75
C ASN A 29 -18.74 -15.67 -26.38
N GLY A 30 -19.88 -15.27 -25.79
CA GLY A 30 -19.91 -14.71 -24.44
C GLY A 30 -19.42 -13.25 -24.35
N CYS A 31 -19.63 -12.47 -25.41
CA CYS A 31 -19.50 -11.01 -25.35
C CYS A 31 -20.46 -10.43 -24.29
N PRO A 32 -20.02 -9.48 -23.43
CA PRO A 32 -20.91 -8.94 -22.41
C PRO A 32 -22.10 -8.16 -23.01
N PRO A 33 -23.26 -8.13 -22.34
CA PRO A 33 -24.44 -7.42 -22.84
C PRO A 33 -24.16 -5.93 -23.06
N GLU A 34 -24.65 -5.41 -24.19
CA GLU A 34 -24.48 -4.01 -24.65
C GLU A 34 -23.05 -3.64 -25.07
N CYS A 35 -22.14 -4.62 -25.15
CA CYS A 35 -20.79 -4.41 -25.63
C CYS A 35 -20.62 -4.82 -27.09
N ASN A 36 -19.62 -4.24 -27.75
CA ASN A 36 -19.17 -4.65 -29.06
C ASN A 36 -17.87 -5.44 -28.93
N CYS A 37 -17.84 -6.66 -29.44
CA CYS A 37 -16.67 -7.53 -29.46
C CYS A 37 -16.20 -7.76 -30.89
N LEU A 38 -14.94 -7.41 -31.16
CA LEU A 38 -14.30 -7.56 -32.46
C LEU A 38 -13.08 -8.47 -32.34
N GLU A 39 -13.04 -9.54 -33.12
CA GLU A 39 -11.83 -10.33 -33.30
C GLU A 39 -10.93 -9.65 -34.33
N GLN A 40 -9.64 -9.54 -34.02
CA GLN A 40 -8.63 -8.92 -34.87
C GLN A 40 -7.50 -9.93 -35.14
N PRO A 41 -7.57 -10.68 -36.25
CA PRO A 41 -6.59 -11.71 -36.58
C PRO A 41 -5.15 -11.21 -36.76
N SER A 42 -4.94 -9.99 -37.28
CA SER A 42 -3.60 -9.40 -37.49
C SER A 42 -2.76 -9.36 -36.21
N ARG A 43 -3.41 -9.32 -35.05
CA ARG A 43 -2.78 -9.28 -33.73
C ARG A 43 -3.13 -10.47 -32.84
N SER A 44 -3.85 -11.45 -33.38
CA SER A 44 -4.36 -12.60 -32.62
C SER A 44 -5.00 -12.20 -31.30
N ARG A 45 -5.96 -11.26 -31.33
CA ARG A 45 -6.65 -10.74 -30.14
C ARG A 45 -8.14 -10.51 -30.35
N VAL A 46 -8.87 -10.41 -29.24
CA VAL A 46 -10.26 -9.94 -29.21
C VAL A 46 -10.34 -8.60 -28.48
N VAL A 47 -10.90 -7.60 -29.15
CA VAL A 47 -11.20 -6.29 -28.59
C VAL A 47 -12.62 -6.28 -28.05
N VAL A 48 -12.77 -6.06 -26.74
CA VAL A 48 -14.07 -5.96 -26.05
C VAL A 48 -14.32 -4.50 -25.70
N ASN A 49 -15.26 -3.86 -26.38
CA ASN A 49 -15.62 -2.47 -26.12
C ASN A 49 -16.99 -2.38 -25.42
N CYS A 50 -16.98 -2.05 -24.14
CA CYS A 50 -18.14 -1.73 -23.32
C CYS A 50 -18.13 -0.28 -22.83
N SER A 51 -17.40 0.61 -23.51
CA SER A 51 -17.35 2.01 -23.09
C SER A 51 -18.72 2.68 -23.17
N SER A 52 -19.04 3.59 -22.24
CA SER A 52 -20.31 4.34 -22.23
C SER A 52 -21.59 3.49 -22.18
N THR A 53 -21.52 2.27 -21.63
CA THR A 53 -22.65 1.34 -21.49
C THR A 53 -23.33 1.41 -20.11
N ARG A 54 -23.04 2.47 -19.34
CA ARG A 54 -23.62 2.76 -18.01
C ARG A 54 -23.45 1.61 -16.99
N LYS A 55 -22.41 0.78 -17.13
CA LYS A 55 -22.18 -0.33 -16.18
C LYS A 55 -21.77 0.20 -14.82
N HIS A 56 -22.32 -0.39 -13.76
CA HIS A 56 -21.97 -0.10 -12.38
C HIS A 56 -20.94 -1.09 -11.80
N LYS A 57 -20.73 -2.22 -12.47
CA LYS A 57 -19.78 -3.27 -12.10
C LYS A 57 -19.07 -3.77 -13.35
N MET A 58 -17.91 -4.39 -13.17
CA MET A 58 -17.25 -5.08 -14.27
C MET A 58 -18.09 -6.29 -14.71
N PRO A 59 -18.22 -6.57 -16.02
CA PRO A 59 -18.83 -7.79 -16.51
C PRO A 59 -18.25 -9.04 -15.85
N SER A 60 -19.08 -10.03 -15.55
CA SER A 60 -18.62 -11.30 -14.97
C SER A 60 -18.00 -12.25 -16.01
N VAL A 61 -18.34 -12.06 -17.29
CA VAL A 61 -17.96 -12.93 -18.41
C VAL A 61 -17.47 -12.06 -19.56
N CYS A 62 -16.40 -12.50 -20.23
CA CYS A 62 -15.86 -11.94 -21.47
C CYS A 62 -15.55 -13.09 -22.45
N PRO A 63 -15.36 -12.81 -23.75
CA PRO A 63 -15.14 -13.85 -24.76
C PRO A 63 -13.99 -14.79 -24.46
N GLN A 64 -14.19 -16.08 -24.75
CA GLN A 64 -13.20 -17.14 -24.53
C GLN A 64 -12.09 -17.08 -25.58
N HIS A 65 -11.09 -16.23 -25.34
CA HIS A 65 -9.94 -16.04 -26.22
C HIS A 65 -8.68 -15.76 -25.38
N ASP A 66 -7.52 -16.20 -25.86
CA ASP A 66 -6.28 -16.13 -25.09
C ASP A 66 -5.79 -14.71 -24.87
N ASP A 67 -6.03 -13.81 -25.82
CA ASP A 67 -5.62 -12.41 -25.74
C ASP A 67 -6.84 -11.47 -25.85
N LEU A 68 -7.10 -10.71 -24.79
CA LEU A 68 -8.18 -9.75 -24.71
C LEU A 68 -7.63 -8.34 -24.50
N ASP A 69 -8.15 -7.38 -25.27
CA ASP A 69 -8.02 -5.96 -25.00
C ASP A 69 -9.39 -5.37 -24.67
N VAL A 70 -9.53 -4.87 -23.45
CA VAL A 70 -10.82 -4.56 -22.85
C VAL A 70 -10.94 -3.06 -22.63
N ASN A 71 -12.04 -2.48 -23.10
CA ASN A 71 -12.38 -1.09 -22.86
C ASN A 71 -13.69 -0.99 -22.09
N PHE A 72 -13.58 -0.66 -20.80
CA PHE A 72 -14.68 -0.41 -19.86
C PHE A 72 -14.75 1.06 -19.41
N SER A 73 -14.11 1.96 -20.16
CA SER A 73 -14.07 3.39 -19.84
C SER A 73 -15.46 4.05 -19.88
N HIS A 74 -15.57 5.25 -19.27
CA HIS A 74 -16.80 6.06 -19.30
C HIS A 74 -18.04 5.34 -18.75
N ASN A 75 -17.87 4.63 -17.65
CA ASN A 75 -18.95 3.91 -16.95
C ASN A 75 -19.07 4.39 -15.49
N PHE A 76 -19.76 3.63 -14.65
CA PHE A 76 -19.99 3.94 -13.23
C PHE A 76 -19.41 2.87 -12.29
N ILE A 77 -18.37 2.16 -12.74
CA ILE A 77 -17.73 1.08 -11.98
C ILE A 77 -17.06 1.68 -10.74
N SER A 78 -17.30 1.10 -9.57
CA SER A 78 -16.80 1.61 -8.28
C SER A 78 -15.60 0.86 -7.70
N VAL A 79 -15.33 -0.36 -8.18
CA VAL A 79 -14.24 -1.22 -7.70
C VAL A 79 -13.62 -1.92 -8.91
N PHE A 80 -12.28 -1.94 -9.00
CA PHE A 80 -11.57 -2.81 -9.91
C PHE A 80 -11.35 -4.16 -9.22
N GLU A 81 -12.31 -5.05 -9.38
CA GLU A 81 -12.31 -6.39 -8.78
C GLU A 81 -11.59 -7.42 -9.65
N TYR A 82 -11.05 -8.46 -9.01
CA TYR A 82 -10.53 -9.60 -9.74
C TYR A 82 -11.64 -10.31 -10.54
N ARG A 83 -11.36 -10.61 -11.81
CA ARG A 83 -12.18 -11.46 -12.68
C ARG A 83 -11.30 -12.46 -13.41
N THR A 84 -11.82 -13.66 -13.65
CA THR A 84 -11.06 -14.77 -14.24
C THR A 84 -10.51 -14.44 -15.63
N TYR A 85 -11.24 -13.67 -16.44
CA TYR A 85 -10.77 -13.24 -17.77
C TYR A 85 -9.59 -12.27 -17.70
N LEU A 86 -9.26 -11.67 -16.54
CA LEU A 86 -8.07 -10.81 -16.41
C LEU A 86 -6.78 -11.61 -16.61
N ASN A 87 -6.77 -12.91 -16.31
CA ASN A 87 -5.61 -13.80 -16.54
C ASN A 87 -5.23 -13.92 -18.03
N ARG A 88 -6.12 -13.50 -18.92
CA ARG A 88 -5.99 -13.53 -20.38
C ARG A 88 -6.23 -12.16 -21.02
N THR A 89 -6.30 -11.12 -20.20
CA THR A 89 -6.42 -9.73 -20.67
C THR A 89 -5.04 -9.11 -20.70
N PHE A 90 -4.68 -8.52 -21.83
CA PHE A 90 -3.41 -7.81 -22.00
C PHE A 90 -3.53 -6.34 -21.60
N SER A 91 -4.57 -5.66 -22.09
CA SER A 91 -4.88 -4.27 -21.76
C SER A 91 -6.30 -4.11 -21.22
N ILE A 92 -6.45 -3.26 -20.21
CA ILE A 92 -7.75 -2.83 -19.70
C ILE A 92 -7.81 -1.32 -19.52
N ASP A 93 -8.79 -0.69 -20.17
CA ASP A 93 -9.14 0.71 -19.93
C ASP A 93 -10.36 0.80 -19.01
N LEU A 94 -10.15 1.34 -17.81
CA LEU A 94 -11.15 1.63 -16.80
C LEU A 94 -11.23 3.14 -16.50
N SER A 95 -10.70 3.98 -17.38
CA SER A 95 -10.70 5.43 -17.19
C SER A 95 -12.12 6.00 -17.16
N ASN A 96 -12.28 7.17 -16.54
CA ASN A 96 -13.57 7.86 -16.45
C ASN A 96 -14.67 6.98 -15.81
N ASN A 97 -14.34 6.33 -14.70
CA ASN A 97 -15.25 5.55 -13.87
C ASN A 97 -15.36 6.18 -12.47
N ARG A 98 -15.83 5.43 -11.48
CA ARG A 98 -15.95 5.86 -10.07
C ARG A 98 -15.12 4.98 -9.14
N ILE A 99 -14.06 4.36 -9.65
CA ILE A 99 -13.29 3.35 -8.94
C ILE A 99 -12.58 3.98 -7.75
N ALA A 100 -12.85 3.46 -6.55
CA ALA A 100 -12.24 3.93 -5.31
C ALA A 100 -11.15 2.97 -4.79
N SER A 101 -11.24 1.70 -5.13
CA SER A 101 -10.31 0.64 -4.71
C SER A 101 -10.02 -0.33 -5.85
N VAL A 102 -8.82 -0.90 -5.79
CA VAL A 102 -8.33 -1.96 -6.70
C VAL A 102 -8.04 -3.18 -5.85
N ASP A 103 -8.53 -4.32 -6.30
CA ASP A 103 -8.26 -5.61 -5.66
C ASP A 103 -6.75 -5.93 -5.69
N PRO A 104 -6.11 -6.24 -4.54
CA PRO A 104 -4.70 -6.56 -4.46
C PRO A 104 -4.22 -7.69 -5.38
N PHE A 105 -5.10 -8.62 -5.78
CA PHE A 105 -4.75 -9.71 -6.70
C PHE A 105 -4.47 -9.23 -8.12
N VAL A 106 -5.09 -8.12 -8.55
CA VAL A 106 -4.94 -7.58 -9.91
C VAL A 106 -3.48 -7.24 -10.22
N TYR A 107 -2.74 -6.72 -9.24
CA TYR A 107 -1.34 -6.34 -9.41
C TYR A 107 -0.40 -7.54 -9.69
N GLY A 108 -0.82 -8.76 -9.36
CA GLY A 108 -0.05 -9.98 -9.60
C GLY A 108 -0.38 -10.70 -10.91
N ILE A 109 -1.32 -10.19 -11.70
CA ILE A 109 -1.76 -10.86 -12.93
C ILE A 109 -0.70 -10.69 -14.01
N MET A 110 -0.03 -11.79 -14.34
CA MET A 110 1.13 -11.80 -15.25
C MET A 110 0.81 -11.26 -16.66
N LYS A 111 -0.36 -11.58 -17.21
CA LYS A 111 -0.75 -11.20 -18.57
C LYS A 111 -1.25 -9.76 -18.69
N LEU A 112 -1.77 -9.18 -17.60
CA LEU A 112 -2.38 -7.85 -17.59
C LEU A 112 -1.32 -6.77 -17.53
N ARG A 113 -0.87 -6.29 -18.70
CA ARG A 113 0.25 -5.35 -18.80
C ARG A 113 -0.17 -3.90 -18.72
N ASN A 114 -1.28 -3.52 -19.34
CA ASN A 114 -1.66 -2.11 -19.47
C ASN A 114 -2.96 -1.84 -18.72
N ILE A 115 -2.89 -1.04 -17.66
CA ILE A 115 -4.03 -0.70 -16.82
C ILE A 115 -4.22 0.82 -16.84
N ASN A 116 -5.35 1.29 -17.38
CA ASN A 116 -5.72 2.69 -17.33
C ASN A 116 -6.82 2.93 -16.28
N LEU A 117 -6.49 3.65 -15.21
CA LEU A 117 -7.39 4.04 -14.11
C LEU A 117 -7.53 5.57 -14.01
N GLN A 118 -7.12 6.33 -15.01
CA GLN A 118 -7.22 7.79 -14.97
C GLN A 118 -8.67 8.27 -14.80
N HIS A 119 -8.86 9.43 -14.18
CA HIS A 119 -10.20 10.02 -13.95
C HIS A 119 -11.13 9.08 -13.14
N ASN A 120 -10.60 8.50 -12.07
CA ASN A 120 -11.35 7.71 -11.07
C ASN A 120 -11.28 8.38 -9.69
N LYS A 121 -11.78 7.70 -8.66
CA LYS A 121 -11.87 8.19 -7.27
C LYS A 121 -10.92 7.42 -6.33
N ILE A 122 -9.76 7.01 -6.84
CA ILE A 122 -8.80 6.19 -6.09
C ILE A 122 -8.29 6.96 -4.87
N VAL A 123 -8.46 6.39 -3.68
CA VAL A 123 -8.06 7.00 -2.40
C VAL A 123 -6.89 6.28 -1.73
N GLN A 124 -6.51 5.11 -2.25
CA GLN A 124 -5.43 4.28 -1.72
C GLN A 124 -4.79 3.44 -2.83
N ILE A 125 -3.49 3.17 -2.70
CA ILE A 125 -2.77 2.23 -3.54
C ILE A 125 -2.24 1.11 -2.65
N HIS A 126 -2.50 -0.13 -3.03
CA HIS A 126 -2.03 -1.29 -2.27
C HIS A 126 -0.54 -1.57 -2.57
N LYS A 127 0.21 -2.01 -1.56
CA LYS A 127 1.66 -2.33 -1.68
C LYS A 127 1.95 -3.41 -2.74
N ASN A 128 0.96 -4.24 -3.06
CA ASN A 128 1.06 -5.27 -4.12
C ASN A 128 1.37 -4.69 -5.51
N VAL A 129 1.21 -3.37 -5.72
CA VAL A 129 1.68 -2.71 -6.94
C VAL A 129 3.18 -2.94 -7.20
N LEU A 130 3.97 -3.23 -6.16
CA LEU A 130 5.37 -3.66 -6.26
C LEU A 130 5.57 -5.01 -6.97
N PHE A 131 4.53 -5.86 -7.03
CA PHE A 131 4.60 -7.16 -7.71
C PHE A 131 4.42 -7.04 -9.23
N MET A 132 3.99 -5.88 -9.72
CA MET A 132 3.90 -5.63 -11.16
C MET A 132 5.31 -5.63 -11.77
N LYS A 133 5.50 -6.37 -12.87
CA LYS A 133 6.79 -6.41 -13.56
C LYS A 133 7.11 -5.07 -14.22
N ASN A 134 8.34 -4.97 -14.71
CA ASN A 134 8.87 -3.74 -15.31
C ASN A 134 8.20 -3.37 -16.64
N ASP A 135 7.69 -4.35 -17.37
CA ASP A 135 6.95 -4.16 -18.63
C ASP A 135 5.45 -3.87 -18.42
N HIS A 136 4.97 -3.88 -17.18
CA HIS A 136 3.59 -3.50 -16.85
C HIS A 136 3.48 -1.99 -16.61
N THR A 137 2.35 -1.42 -17.03
CA THR A 137 2.00 -0.01 -16.86
C THR A 137 0.67 0.11 -16.13
N ILE A 138 0.61 1.01 -15.15
CA ILE A 138 -0.63 1.38 -14.46
C ILE A 138 -0.72 2.90 -14.35
N SER A 139 -1.76 3.46 -14.94
CA SER A 139 -2.00 4.90 -14.98
C SER A 139 -3.13 5.29 -14.03
N TYR A 140 -2.79 5.92 -12.91
CA TYR A 140 -3.75 6.54 -11.99
C TYR A 140 -4.07 7.99 -12.37
N GLY A 141 -3.18 8.66 -13.09
CA GLY A 141 -3.31 10.09 -13.43
C GLY A 141 -2.98 10.96 -12.22
N ARG A 142 -3.84 11.94 -11.92
CA ARG A 142 -3.70 12.84 -10.76
C ARG A 142 -4.59 12.35 -9.62
N ILE A 143 -4.00 11.91 -8.51
CA ILE A 143 -4.74 11.47 -7.32
C ILE A 143 -4.09 11.99 -6.03
N SER A 144 -4.89 12.12 -4.97
CA SER A 144 -4.42 12.38 -3.61
C SER A 144 -4.89 11.24 -2.70
N ILE A 145 -3.95 10.51 -2.11
CA ILE A 145 -4.21 9.33 -1.28
C ILE A 145 -3.81 9.57 0.16
N LYS A 146 -4.49 8.92 1.11
CA LYS A 146 -4.06 8.96 2.51
C LYS A 146 -2.75 8.18 2.65
N CYS A 147 -1.74 8.83 3.21
CA CYS A 147 -0.44 8.22 3.41
C CYS A 147 -0.09 8.09 4.90
N SER A 148 0.77 7.11 5.18
CA SER A 148 1.36 6.89 6.50
C SER A 148 2.86 6.64 6.35
N CYS A 149 3.61 6.78 7.45
CA CYS A 149 5.06 6.59 7.43
C CYS A 149 5.52 5.14 7.21
N GLU A 150 4.58 4.21 7.16
CA GLU A 150 4.82 2.81 6.78
C GLU A 150 4.82 2.63 5.25
N MET A 151 4.29 3.62 4.50
CA MET A 151 4.14 3.55 3.04
C MET A 151 5.37 4.00 2.26
N LYS A 152 6.59 3.87 2.83
CA LYS A 152 7.87 4.22 2.17
C LYS A 152 8.08 3.52 0.83
N TRP A 153 7.41 2.38 0.63
CA TRP A 153 7.44 1.65 -0.63
C TRP A 153 6.92 2.47 -1.82
N ILE A 154 6.08 3.48 -1.61
CA ILE A 154 5.46 4.25 -2.70
C ILE A 154 6.49 5.09 -3.44
N GLU A 155 7.49 5.60 -2.73
CA GLU A 155 8.64 6.33 -3.29
C GLU A 155 9.47 5.42 -4.18
N VAL A 156 9.88 4.26 -3.66
CA VAL A 156 10.59 3.22 -4.43
C VAL A 156 9.81 2.81 -5.67
N TRP A 157 8.49 2.68 -5.55
CA TRP A 157 7.64 2.35 -6.69
C TRP A 157 7.61 3.47 -7.74
N LEU A 158 7.40 4.73 -7.33
CA LEU A 158 7.36 5.90 -8.20
C LEU A 158 8.68 6.15 -8.93
N GLU A 159 9.81 6.02 -8.25
CA GLU A 159 11.15 6.12 -8.86
C GLU A 159 11.34 5.11 -10.01
N ASN A 160 10.85 3.88 -9.81
CA ASN A 160 10.88 2.84 -10.83
C ASN A 160 9.88 3.08 -11.97
N GLN A 161 8.79 3.83 -11.73
CA GLN A 161 7.85 4.26 -12.77
C GLN A 161 8.44 5.36 -13.66
N HIS A 162 9.22 6.30 -13.13
CA HIS A 162 9.82 7.39 -13.93
C HIS A 162 10.79 6.90 -15.01
N ARG A 163 11.35 5.70 -14.86
CA ARG A 163 12.14 5.03 -15.92
C ARG A 163 11.28 4.46 -17.05
N ARG A 164 9.97 4.32 -16.85
CA ARG A 164 9.01 3.78 -17.83
C ARG A 164 8.49 4.94 -18.68
N ARG A 165 8.90 5.02 -19.95
CA ARG A 165 8.43 6.06 -20.88
C ARG A 165 6.91 6.00 -21.03
N GLY A 166 6.22 7.13 -20.83
CA GLY A 166 4.81 7.31 -21.22
C GLY A 166 3.75 7.18 -20.11
N VAL A 167 4.12 6.90 -18.85
CA VAL A 167 3.18 6.91 -17.72
C VAL A 167 3.47 8.11 -16.83
N ASN A 168 2.50 9.03 -16.71
CA ASN A 168 2.64 10.21 -15.84
C ASN A 168 1.62 10.15 -14.70
N ASN A 169 2.01 9.46 -13.63
CA ASN A 169 1.26 9.43 -12.38
C ASN A 169 1.71 10.59 -11.49
N SER A 170 0.80 11.50 -11.19
CA SER A 170 0.99 12.57 -10.22
C SER A 170 0.23 12.21 -8.95
N ILE A 171 0.94 11.56 -8.04
CA ILE A 171 0.37 11.00 -6.80
C ILE A 171 0.80 11.90 -5.64
N LYS A 172 -0.20 12.47 -4.96
CA LYS A 172 0.00 13.23 -3.74
C LYS A 172 -0.36 12.39 -2.52
N CYS A 173 0.36 12.62 -1.44
CA CYS A 173 0.10 12.07 -0.13
C CYS A 173 -0.60 13.11 0.75
N HIS A 174 -1.81 12.81 1.18
CA HIS A 174 -2.54 13.58 2.16
C HIS A 174 -2.13 13.14 3.57
N ILE A 175 -1.45 14.02 4.32
CA ILE A 175 -0.99 13.79 5.68
C ILE A 175 -1.38 14.99 6.55
N ARG A 176 -2.23 14.76 7.56
CA ARG A 176 -2.66 15.75 8.56
C ARG A 176 -3.11 17.10 7.93
N GLY A 177 -3.90 17.05 6.86
CA GLY A 177 -4.44 18.26 6.20
C GLY A 177 -3.52 18.90 5.17
N ARG A 178 -2.34 18.34 4.89
CA ARG A 178 -1.42 18.80 3.84
C ARG A 178 -1.26 17.76 2.75
N ASP A 179 -1.18 18.23 1.51
CA ASP A 179 -0.87 17.41 0.34
C ASP A 179 0.58 17.65 -0.09
N ILE A 180 1.36 16.58 -0.14
CA ILE A 180 2.76 16.56 -0.55
C ILE A 180 2.94 15.59 -1.71
N ASP A 181 4.01 15.72 -2.50
CA ASP A 181 4.28 14.70 -3.52
C ASP A 181 4.69 13.39 -2.85
N ALA A 182 4.10 12.27 -3.28
CA ALA A 182 4.29 10.98 -2.63
C ALA A 182 5.74 10.46 -2.69
N ILE A 183 6.54 10.96 -3.64
CA ILE A 183 7.97 10.67 -3.74
C ILE A 183 8.77 11.24 -2.56
N SER A 184 8.27 12.29 -1.88
CA SER A 184 8.95 12.94 -0.75
C SER A 184 8.46 12.44 0.62
N ILE A 185 7.77 11.29 0.67
CA ILE A 185 7.19 10.78 1.92
C ILE A 185 8.25 10.40 2.96
N SER A 186 9.41 9.88 2.54
CA SER A 186 10.48 9.46 3.46
C SER A 186 11.10 10.63 4.22
N GLU A 187 11.28 11.77 3.57
CA GLU A 187 11.86 12.99 4.14
C GLU A 187 10.99 13.49 5.31
N ILE A 188 9.68 13.60 5.07
CA ILE A 188 8.71 14.08 6.06
C ILE A 188 8.56 13.12 7.23
N CYS A 189 8.53 11.81 6.95
CA CYS A 189 8.42 10.79 7.99
C CYS A 189 9.69 10.58 8.81
N SER A 190 10.85 11.02 8.33
CA SER A 190 12.10 10.98 9.08
C SER A 190 12.22 12.12 10.10
N ALA A 191 11.49 13.22 9.87
CA ALA A 191 11.42 14.35 10.79
C ALA A 191 10.58 14.08 12.06
N GLU A 192 9.78 13.00 12.10
CA GLU A 192 8.89 12.68 13.24
C GLU A 192 9.41 11.61 14.22
N LYS A 193 10.59 11.02 13.97
CA LYS A 193 11.18 10.12 14.98
C LYS A 193 11.67 10.95 16.16
N PRO A 194 11.41 10.55 17.43
CA PRO A 194 12.08 11.18 18.56
C PRO A 194 13.58 11.09 18.28
N SER A 195 14.26 12.23 18.33
CA SER A 195 15.69 12.28 18.10
C SER A 195 16.36 11.24 19.00
N SER A 196 17.44 10.60 18.55
CA SER A 196 18.15 9.61 19.36
C SER A 196 18.47 10.14 20.76
N ALA A 197 18.64 11.46 20.90
CA ALA A 197 18.80 12.15 22.18
C ALA A 197 17.64 11.90 23.18
N VAL A 198 16.37 11.88 22.75
CA VAL A 198 15.22 11.60 23.64
C VAL A 198 15.26 10.17 24.17
N LYS A 199 15.67 9.21 23.33
CA LYS A 199 15.82 7.80 23.76
C LYS A 199 16.92 7.64 24.79
N TYR A 200 18.08 8.27 24.56
CA TYR A 200 19.19 8.25 25.52
C TYR A 200 18.86 9.00 26.81
N ALA A 201 18.09 10.09 26.74
CA ALA A 201 17.63 10.82 27.92
C ALA A 201 16.66 10.00 28.79
N LEU A 202 15.77 9.20 28.18
CA LEU A 202 14.91 8.29 28.93
C LEU A 202 15.71 7.15 29.57
N LEU A 203 16.70 6.60 28.85
CA LEU A 203 17.56 5.55 29.38
C LEU A 203 18.41 6.05 30.56
N SER A 204 18.97 7.26 30.48
CA SER A 204 19.75 7.85 31.56
C SER A 204 18.88 8.14 32.79
N LEU A 205 17.62 8.57 32.60
CA LEU A 205 16.66 8.77 33.69
C LEU A 205 16.37 7.46 34.45
N ILE A 206 16.15 6.37 33.70
CA ILE A 206 15.91 5.04 34.29
C ILE A 206 17.12 4.55 35.09
N ILE A 207 18.34 4.72 34.55
CA ILE A 207 19.58 4.36 35.23
C ILE A 207 19.75 5.18 36.51
N ALA A 208 19.50 6.49 36.45
CA ALA A 208 19.59 7.37 37.61
C ALA A 208 18.62 6.95 38.73
N ILE A 209 17.36 6.67 38.38
CA ILE A 209 16.36 6.18 39.35
C ILE A 209 16.82 4.86 40.00
N TYR A 210 17.37 3.94 39.21
CA TYR A 210 17.89 2.67 39.74
C TYR A 210 19.06 2.86 40.70
N ILE A 211 20.02 3.71 40.35
CA ILE A 211 21.16 4.05 41.23
C ILE A 211 20.66 4.71 42.52
N SER A 212 19.73 5.67 42.44
CA SER A 212 19.14 6.30 43.61
C SER A 212 18.43 5.29 44.52
N LEU A 213 17.69 4.33 43.94
CA LEU A 213 17.04 3.26 44.71
C LEU A 213 18.07 2.40 45.46
N LEU A 214 19.16 1.98 44.78
CA LEU A 214 20.24 1.21 45.41
C LEU A 214 20.92 1.99 46.55
N LEU A 215 21.16 3.28 46.36
CA LEU A 215 21.70 4.15 47.41
C LEU A 215 20.74 4.28 48.60
N CYS A 216 19.44 4.48 48.35
CA CYS A 216 18.42 4.50 49.40
C CYS A 216 18.36 3.18 50.17
N LEU A 217 18.44 2.03 49.48
CA LEU A 217 18.48 0.72 50.12
C LEU A 217 19.73 0.54 50.98
N LYS A 218 20.90 0.97 50.48
CA LYS A 218 22.15 0.94 51.23
C LYS A 218 22.08 1.80 52.49
N MET A 219 21.59 3.05 52.37
CA MET A 219 21.42 3.95 53.52
C MET A 219 20.45 3.38 54.55
N LYS A 220 19.34 2.79 54.12
CA LYS A 220 18.39 2.11 55.03
C LYS A 220 19.06 0.97 55.78
N TYR A 221 19.91 0.20 55.10
CA TYR A 221 20.65 -0.90 55.72
C TYR A 221 21.67 -0.41 56.76
N GLU A 222 22.46 0.62 56.45
CA GLU A 222 23.40 1.21 57.39
C GLU A 222 22.70 1.82 58.62
N LEU A 223 21.56 2.49 58.42
CA LEU A 223 20.75 3.04 59.52
C LEU A 223 20.25 1.92 60.45
N CYS A 224 19.74 0.81 59.89
CA CYS A 224 19.31 -0.36 60.67
C CYS A 224 20.46 -0.98 61.48
N LEU A 225 21.68 -1.06 60.90
CA LEU A 225 22.86 -1.55 61.60
C LEU A 225 23.26 -0.64 62.76
N LEU A 226 23.27 0.68 62.55
CA LEU A 226 23.56 1.65 63.61
C LEU A 226 22.52 1.56 64.75
N LEU A 227 21.23 1.50 64.43
CA LEU A 227 20.17 1.34 65.43
C LEU A 227 20.30 0.04 66.23
N ARG A 228 20.66 -1.07 65.56
CA ARG A 228 20.92 -2.36 66.22
C ARG A 228 22.12 -2.28 67.16
N ASN A 229 23.20 -1.64 66.75
CA ASN A 229 24.40 -1.44 67.59
C ASN A 229 24.12 -0.50 68.78
N PHE A 230 23.36 0.57 68.58
CA PHE A 230 22.93 1.43 69.68
C PHE A 230 22.06 0.67 70.69
N LYS A 231 21.14 -0.17 70.22
CA LYS A 231 20.30 -1.00 71.09
C LYS A 231 21.12 -2.01 71.90
N SER A 232 22.14 -2.65 71.31
CA SER A 232 23.00 -3.58 72.05
C SER A 232 23.87 -2.86 73.09
N LEU A 233 24.38 -1.67 72.78
CA LEU A 233 25.12 -0.84 73.74
C LEU A 233 24.24 -0.38 74.91
N TYR A 234 22.99 0.01 74.63
CA TYR A 234 22.03 0.39 75.67
C TYR A 234 21.68 -0.80 76.59
N LEU A 235 21.43 -1.99 76.02
CA LEU A 235 21.17 -3.22 76.77
C LEU A 235 22.38 -3.66 77.61
N ASN A 236 23.60 -3.59 77.06
CA ASN A 236 24.81 -3.90 77.81
C ASN A 236 25.08 -2.90 78.93
N ARG A 237 24.73 -1.62 78.75
CA ARG A 237 24.84 -0.60 79.81
C ARG A 237 23.85 -0.87 80.94
N ASN A 238 22.62 -1.28 80.63
CA ASN A 238 21.63 -1.66 81.65
C ASN A 238 22.04 -2.94 82.39
N ASN A 239 22.52 -3.97 81.68
CA ASN A 239 23.04 -5.19 82.31
C ASN A 239 24.30 -4.93 83.19
N ASN A 240 25.14 -3.96 82.83
CA ASN A 240 26.28 -3.54 83.65
C ASN A 240 25.86 -2.75 84.90
N ASN A 241 24.74 -2.01 84.84
CA ASN A 241 24.18 -1.35 86.02
C ASN A 241 23.55 -2.36 86.99
N ASP A 242 22.87 -3.40 86.48
CA ASP A 242 22.32 -4.48 87.31
C ASP A 242 23.40 -5.34 87.99
N SER A 243 24.55 -5.54 87.33
CA SER A 243 25.68 -6.30 87.89
C SER A 243 26.55 -5.51 88.87
N GLN A 244 26.48 -4.16 88.87
CA GLN A 244 27.04 -3.33 89.94
C GLN A 244 26.14 -3.31 91.19
N GLN A 245 24.84 -3.54 91.05
CA GLN A 245 23.90 -3.62 92.17
C GLN A 245 24.07 -4.93 92.98
N THR A 246 24.49 -6.04 92.35
CA THR A 246 24.74 -7.33 93.02
C THR A 246 26.08 -7.44 93.76
N LYS A 247 26.90 -6.38 93.80
CA LYS A 247 28.21 -6.38 94.49
C LYS A 247 28.20 -5.69 95.86
N PHE A 248 27.02 -5.29 96.35
CA PHE A 248 26.82 -4.62 97.65
C PHE A 248 26.03 -5.44 98.68
N ASP A 249 25.67 -6.68 98.36
CA ASP A 249 25.08 -7.61 99.34
C ASP A 249 26.05 -8.77 99.59
N VAL A 250 26.45 -8.90 100.86
CA VAL A 250 27.29 -9.91 101.55
C VAL A 250 28.68 -9.40 101.96
#